data_AF-A0A1S3XAP5-F1
#
_entry.id   AF-A0A1S3XAP5-F1
#
_cell.length_a   1.000
_cell.length_b   1.000
_cell.length_c   1.000
_cell.angle_alpha   90.00
_cell.angle_beta   90.00
_cell.angle_gamma   90.00
#
_symmetry.space_group_name_H-M   'P 1'
#
loop_
_entity.id
_entity.type
_entity.pdbx_description
1 polymer ?
#
loop_
_entity_poly.entity_id
_entity_poly.type
_entity_poly.pdbx_seq_one_letter_code
_entity_poly.pdbx_strand_id
1 'polypeptide(L)'
;GAPTDDVRHAGDLGNIVAGPNGVAEISISDMLIPLSGVHSILGRAVVVHADPDDLGRGGHELSKSTGNAGARVGCGVIGLQSSV
;
A
#
# COMPACT_ATOMS: atom_id res chain seq x y z
N GLY A 1 -10.16 0.98 3.74
CA GLY A 1 -9.05 1.91 3.98
C GLY A 1 -9.58 3.06 4.78
N ALA A 2 -8.86 3.72 5.67
CA ALA A 2 -7.42 3.79 5.93
C ALA A 2 -6.79 2.53 6.57
N PRO A 3 -5.47 2.51 6.85
CA PRO A 3 -4.81 1.36 7.51
C PRO A 3 -5.34 1.05 8.92
N THR A 4 -5.96 2.04 9.57
CA THR A 4 -6.52 1.94 10.92
C THR A 4 -8.02 1.64 10.94
N ASP A 5 -8.66 1.50 9.78
CA ASP A 5 -10.10 1.27 9.71
C ASP A 5 -10.41 -0.23 9.80
N ASP A 6 -11.49 -0.58 10.51
CA ASP A 6 -11.96 -1.98 10.64
C ASP A 6 -12.29 -2.61 9.29
N VAL A 7 -12.81 -1.81 8.35
CA VAL A 7 -13.14 -2.23 6.99
C VAL A 7 -12.11 -1.66 6.02
N ARG A 8 -11.16 -2.50 5.62
CA ARG A 8 -10.14 -2.17 4.63
C ARG A 8 -9.68 -3.39 3.84
N HIS A 9 -9.07 -3.17 2.69
CA HIS A 9 -8.32 -4.25 2.05
C HIS A 9 -7.03 -4.50 2.84
N ALA A 10 -6.57 -5.75 2.84
CA ALA A 10 -5.31 -6.11 3.51
C ALA A 10 -4.11 -5.30 2.98
N GLY A 11 -4.13 -4.93 1.70
CA GLY A 11 -3.07 -4.12 1.07
C GLY A 11 -3.18 -2.61 1.28
N ASP A 12 -4.21 -2.12 1.98
CA ASP A 12 -4.39 -0.67 2.24
C ASP A 12 -3.38 -0.21 3.31
N LEU A 13 -2.18 0.19 2.86
CA LEU A 13 -1.10 0.70 3.72
C LEU A 13 -1.07 2.24 3.82
N GLY A 14 -1.98 2.92 3.11
CA GLY A 14 -2.17 4.36 3.19
C GLY A 14 -1.14 5.18 2.41
N ASN A 15 -1.02 6.45 2.79
CA ASN A 15 -0.18 7.42 2.09
C ASN A 15 1.24 7.47 2.67
N ILE A 16 2.22 7.67 1.78
CA ILE A 16 3.61 7.97 2.11
C ILE A 16 3.91 9.42 1.71
N VAL A 17 4.90 10.04 2.35
CA VAL A 17 5.29 11.42 2.05
C VAL A 17 6.73 11.43 1.57
N ALA A 18 6.93 11.86 0.33
CA ALA A 18 8.26 12.12 -0.20
C ALA A 18 8.74 13.51 0.26
N GLY A 19 9.99 13.59 0.69
CA GLY A 19 10.63 14.85 1.07
C GLY A 19 10.93 15.74 -0.15
N PRO A 20 11.54 16.92 0.07
CA PRO A 20 11.84 17.88 -1.01
C PRO A 20 12.77 17.35 -2.12
N ASN A 21 13.51 16.28 -1.86
CA ASN A 21 14.37 15.58 -2.82
C ASN A 21 13.64 14.45 -3.57
N GLY A 22 12.35 14.25 -3.34
CA GLY A 22 11.55 13.18 -3.94
C GLY A 22 11.73 11.80 -3.28
N VAL A 23 12.44 11.71 -2.14
CA VAL A 23 12.66 10.44 -1.44
C VAL A 23 11.67 10.30 -0.28
N ALA A 24 10.99 9.16 -0.21
CA ALA A 24 10.17 8.77 0.94
C ALA A 24 10.88 7.64 1.70
N GLU A 25 11.29 7.91 2.94
CA GLU A 25 11.74 6.88 3.87
C GLU A 25 10.54 6.36 4.65
N ILE A 26 10.28 5.05 4.58
CA ILE A 26 9.07 4.44 5.12
C ILE A 26 9.39 3.31 6.09
N SER A 27 8.64 3.26 7.18
CA SER A 27 8.61 2.14 8.12
C SER A 27 7.16 1.95 8.56
N ILE A 28 6.52 0.90 8.05
CA ILE A 28 5.11 0.61 8.27
C ILE A 28 5.01 -0.79 8.89
N SER A 29 4.22 -0.91 9.95
CA SER A 29 3.89 -2.19 10.58
C SER A 29 2.40 -2.45 10.43
N ASP A 30 2.03 -3.67 10.02
CA ASP A 30 0.66 -4.03 9.71
C ASP A 30 0.40 -5.51 10.01
N MET A 31 -0.81 -5.82 10.49
CA MET A 31 -1.18 -7.17 10.93
C MET A 31 -1.94 -7.98 9.87
N LEU A 32 -2.34 -7.37 8.74
CA LEU A 32 -3.13 -8.01 7.68
C LEU A 32 -2.31 -8.48 6.48
N ILE A 33 -0.99 -8.25 6.48
CA ILE A 33 -0.08 -8.63 5.39
C ILE A 33 0.94 -9.70 5.83
N PRO A 34 0.51 -10.93 6.12
CA PRO A 34 1.42 -11.98 6.58
C PRO A 34 2.41 -12.39 5.49
N LEU A 35 3.58 -12.88 5.90
CA LEU A 35 4.60 -13.43 4.99
C LEU A 35 4.50 -14.96 4.83
N SER A 36 3.51 -15.60 5.45
CA SER A 36 3.29 -17.05 5.39
C SER A 36 1.79 -17.41 5.37
N GLY A 37 1.48 -18.69 5.12
CA GLY A 37 0.12 -19.18 5.04
C GLY A 37 -0.63 -18.76 3.76
N VAL A 38 -1.93 -19.06 3.71
CA VAL A 38 -2.77 -18.89 2.51
C VAL A 38 -2.96 -17.43 2.09
N HIS A 39 -2.77 -16.50 3.02
CA HIS A 39 -2.87 -15.05 2.77
C HIS A 39 -1.50 -14.38 2.60
N SER A 40 -0.42 -15.16 2.45
CA SER A 40 0.93 -14.60 2.28
C SER A 40 0.98 -13.56 1.16
N ILE A 41 1.73 -12.49 1.40
CA ILE A 41 2.03 -11.45 0.40
C ILE A 41 3.29 -11.75 -0.42
N LEU A 42 4.02 -12.82 -0.11
CA LEU A 42 5.16 -13.26 -0.94
C LEU A 42 4.71 -13.53 -2.38
N GLY A 43 5.46 -13.05 -3.36
CA GLY A 43 5.12 -13.14 -4.78
C GLY A 43 4.04 -12.15 -5.25
N ARG A 44 3.45 -11.34 -4.36
CA ARG A 44 2.62 -10.18 -4.73
C ARG A 44 3.49 -8.96 -5.00
N ALA A 45 2.87 -7.80 -5.24
CA ALA A 45 3.58 -6.56 -5.52
C ALA A 45 3.28 -5.47 -4.48
N VAL A 46 4.30 -4.67 -4.16
CA VAL A 46 4.13 -3.34 -3.56
C VAL A 46 4.02 -2.35 -4.72
N VAL A 47 3.09 -1.39 -4.61
CA VAL A 47 2.83 -0.37 -5.64
C VAL A 47 2.84 1.01 -4.99
N VAL A 48 3.56 1.95 -5.62
CA VAL A 48 3.47 3.37 -5.29
C VAL A 48 2.61 4.05 -6.35
N HIS A 49 1.67 4.85 -5.88
CA HIS A 49 0.71 5.57 -6.70
C HIS A 49 1.13 7.03 -6.93
N ALA A 50 0.61 7.65 -8.00
CA ALA A 50 0.94 9.02 -8.39
C ALA A 50 0.24 10.06 -7.52
N ASP A 51 -0.98 9.77 -7.09
CA ASP A 51 -1.83 10.69 -6.34
C ASP A 51 -2.11 10.16 -4.93
N PRO A 52 -2.45 11.03 -3.97
CA PRO A 52 -2.83 10.60 -2.62
C PRO A 52 -4.08 9.70 -2.62
N ASP A 53 -4.02 8.63 -1.85
CA ASP A 53 -5.16 7.78 -1.52
C ASP A 53 -6.15 8.57 -0.65
N ASP A 54 -7.41 8.65 -1.07
CA ASP A 54 -8.51 9.32 -0.37
C ASP A 54 -9.09 8.50 0.79
N LEU A 55 -8.53 7.32 1.02
CA LEU A 55 -8.85 6.37 2.08
C LEU A 55 -10.31 5.90 2.02
N GLY A 56 -10.89 5.85 0.84
CA GLY A 56 -12.30 5.50 0.64
C GLY A 56 -13.28 6.59 1.08
N ARG A 57 -12.83 7.83 1.29
CA ARG A 57 -13.64 8.94 1.83
C ARG A 57 -13.90 10.05 0.82
N GLY A 58 -13.29 9.98 -0.37
CA GLY A 58 -13.36 11.03 -1.40
C GLY A 58 -14.69 11.14 -2.14
N GLY A 59 -15.61 10.19 -1.98
CA GLY A 59 -16.93 10.20 -2.64
C GLY A 59 -16.89 9.90 -4.15
N HIS A 60 -15.71 9.63 -4.70
CA HIS A 60 -15.54 9.19 -6.09
C HIS A 60 -15.88 7.69 -6.20
N GLU A 61 -16.30 7.24 -7.39
CA GLU A 61 -16.61 5.81 -7.62
C GLU A 61 -15.40 4.90 -7.34
N LEU A 62 -14.19 5.41 -7.56
CA LEU A 62 -12.93 4.71 -7.31
C LEU A 62 -12.44 4.80 -5.86
N SER A 63 -13.06 5.63 -5.01
CA SER A 63 -12.64 5.78 -3.61
C SER A 63 -12.69 4.44 -2.89
N LYS A 64 -13.78 3.69 -3.05
CA LYS A 64 -13.98 2.40 -2.35
C LYS A 64 -13.17 1.24 -2.93
N SER A 65 -12.57 1.40 -4.11
CA SER A 65 -11.80 0.34 -4.78
C SER A 65 -10.30 0.58 -4.73
N THR A 66 -9.84 1.77 -5.12
CA THR A 66 -8.41 2.10 -5.26
C THR A 66 -8.00 3.36 -4.51
N GLY A 67 -8.87 3.87 -3.62
CA GLY A 67 -8.62 5.13 -2.93
C GLY A 67 -8.50 6.34 -3.87
N ASN A 68 -8.93 6.19 -5.12
CA ASN A 68 -8.71 7.19 -6.17
C ASN A 68 -7.23 7.67 -6.32
N ALA A 69 -6.25 6.82 -6.00
CA ALA A 69 -4.82 7.18 -5.96
C ALA A 69 -4.14 7.33 -7.34
N GLY A 70 -4.89 7.26 -8.44
CA GLY A 70 -4.36 7.48 -9.79
C GLY A 70 -3.36 6.42 -10.26
N ALA A 71 -2.42 6.84 -11.11
CA ALA A 71 -1.50 5.98 -11.85
C ALA A 71 -0.48 5.27 -10.94
N ARG A 72 0.11 4.15 -11.42
CA ARG A 72 1.13 3.37 -10.70
C ARG A 72 2.52 3.83 -11.13
N VAL A 73 3.20 4.61 -10.30
CA VAL A 73 4.52 5.19 -10.63
C VAL A 73 5.67 4.22 -10.44
N GLY A 74 5.47 3.19 -9.60
CA GLY A 74 6.46 2.13 -9.38
C GLY A 74 5.80 0.90 -8.79
N CYS A 75 6.35 -0.27 -9.12
CA CYS A 75 5.95 -1.52 -8.49
C CYS A 75 7.14 -2.48 -8.38
N GLY A 76 7.07 -3.39 -7.41
CA GLY A 76 8.11 -4.39 -7.18
C GLY A 76 7.52 -5.65 -6.56
N VAL A 77 8.02 -6.81 -6.98
CA VAL A 77 7.60 -8.11 -6.44
C VAL A 77 8.20 -8.30 -5.05
N ILE A 78 7.39 -8.78 -4.12
CA ILE A 78 7.81 -9.12 -2.75
C ILE A 78 8.51 -10.48 -2.80
N GLY A 79 9.84 -10.44 -2.77
CA GLY A 79 10.70 -11.62 -2.75
C GLY A 79 11.23 -11.94 -1.36
N LEU A 80 11.72 -13.18 -1.19
CA LEU A 80 12.52 -13.53 -0.04
C LEU A 80 13.93 -12.93 -0.20
N GLN A 81 14.43 -12.28 0.85
CA GLN A 81 15.81 -11.87 0.94
C GLN A 81 16.54 -12.83 1.86
N SER A 82 17.68 -13.35 1.41
CA SER A 82 18.54 -14.14 2.27
C SER A 82 19.22 -13.23 3.30
N SER A 83 19.32 -13.69 4.54
CA SER A 83 19.98 -12.95 5.63
C SER A 83 21.50 -13.18 5.70
N VAL A 84 22.08 -13.77 4.63
CA VAL A 84 23.51 -14.10 4.55
C VAL A 84 24.37 -12.90 4.21
#